data_AF-A0A318E4L6-F1
#
_entry.id   AF-A0A318E4L6-F1
#
_cell.length_a   1.000
_cell.length_b   1.000
_cell.length_c   1.000
_cell.angle_alpha   90.00
_cell.angle_beta   90.00
_cell.angle_gamma   90.00
#
_symmetry.space_group_name_H-M   'P 1'
#
loop_
_entity.id
_entity.type
_entity.pdbx_description
1 polymer ?
#
loop_
_entity_poly.entity_id
_entity_poly.type
_entity_poly.pdbx_seq_one_letter_code
_entity_poly.pdbx_strand_id
1 'polypeptide(L)'
;MRAGQLQTEEELALFDILTKPEPKLTKAEEAEAKKVCRELLDTLKREKLILDWREKQQARAGVIQTIKLSLRMLPPPFTRDVREEKQARAYAHVYDHYFGAGQSVYQPSAVG
;
A
#
# COMPACT_ATOMS: atom_id res chain seq x y z
N MET A 1 20.59 -3.87 -10.97
CA MET A 1 19.35 -3.82 -10.17
C MET A 1 18.62 -2.51 -10.44
N ARG A 2 17.42 -2.52 -11.02
CA ARG A 2 16.58 -1.33 -11.21
C ARG A 2 15.83 -1.00 -9.91
N ALA A 3 16.56 -0.62 -8.85
CA ALA A 3 15.93 -0.13 -7.63
C ALA A 3 15.67 1.38 -7.81
N GLY A 4 14.44 1.78 -8.14
CA GLY A 4 14.10 3.21 -8.19
C GLY A 4 12.78 3.62 -8.86
N GLN A 5 12.14 2.74 -9.62
CA GLN A 5 10.91 3.08 -10.36
C GLN A 5 9.76 2.14 -9.97
N LEU A 6 8.61 2.74 -9.67
CA LEU A 6 7.32 2.06 -9.60
C LEU A 6 6.85 1.81 -11.04
N GLN A 7 6.36 0.62 -11.32
CA GLN A 7 6.08 0.18 -12.69
C GLN A 7 4.60 -0.12 -12.94
N THR A 8 3.78 -0.13 -11.87
CA THR A 8 2.35 -0.39 -11.96
C THR A 8 1.54 0.79 -11.43
N GLU A 9 0.31 0.95 -11.94
CA GLU A 9 -0.64 1.96 -11.43
C GLU A 9 -0.96 1.74 -9.95
N GLU A 10 -1.00 0.47 -9.54
CA GLU A 10 -1.20 0.03 -8.15
C GLU A 10 -0.12 0.57 -7.21
N GLU A 11 1.16 0.37 -7.60
CA GLU A 11 2.31 0.87 -6.87
C GLU A 11 2.33 2.41 -6.81
N LEU A 12 2.01 3.06 -7.93
CA LEU A 12 1.96 4.52 -8.04
C LEU A 12 0.86 5.12 -7.17
N ALA A 13 -0.34 4.52 -7.15
CA ALA A 13 -1.46 4.98 -6.36
C ALA A 13 -1.15 4.89 -4.85
N LEU A 14 -0.59 3.77 -4.40
CA LEU A 14 -0.20 3.64 -2.99
C LEU A 14 0.90 4.66 -2.64
N PHE A 15 1.91 4.83 -3.50
CA PHE A 15 2.97 5.81 -3.26
C PHE A 15 2.43 7.25 -3.17
N ASP A 16 1.49 7.61 -4.03
CA ASP A 16 0.83 8.92 -4.00
C ASP A 16 0.02 9.11 -2.72
N ILE A 17 -0.69 8.08 -2.25
CA ILE A 17 -1.40 8.11 -0.97
C ILE A 17 -0.42 8.38 0.17
N LEU A 18 0.74 7.73 0.16
CA LEU A 18 1.73 7.89 1.23
C LEU A 18 2.45 9.25 1.16
N THR A 19 2.66 9.83 -0.01
CA THR A 19 3.56 10.99 -0.15
C THR A 19 2.83 12.32 -0.34
N LYS A 20 1.55 12.31 -0.72
CA LYS A 20 0.79 13.54 -1.01
C LYS A 20 -0.28 13.83 0.05
N PRO A 21 -0.54 15.13 0.36
CA PRO A 21 0.23 16.32 -0.05
C PRO A 21 1.56 16.48 0.71
N GLU A 22 1.66 15.85 1.88
CA GLU A 22 2.85 15.77 2.74
C GLU A 22 3.15 14.30 3.04
N PRO A 23 4.41 13.93 3.37
CA PRO A 23 5.57 14.81 3.62
C PRO A 23 6.40 15.13 2.37
N LYS A 24 7.18 16.21 2.41
CA LYS A 24 8.20 16.50 1.38
C LYS A 24 9.38 15.56 1.57
N LEU A 25 9.78 14.87 0.50
CA LEU A 25 10.84 13.88 0.52
C LEU A 25 12.03 14.30 -0.34
N THR A 26 13.23 13.92 0.08
CA THR A 26 14.41 13.90 -0.76
C THR A 26 14.36 12.69 -1.71
N LYS A 27 15.22 12.69 -2.75
CA LYS A 27 15.30 11.54 -3.69
C LYS A 27 15.63 10.22 -3.00
N ALA A 28 16.44 10.25 -1.93
CA ALA A 28 16.79 9.04 -1.18
C ALA A 28 15.59 8.50 -0.38
N GLU A 29 14.86 9.40 0.28
CA GLU A 29 13.66 9.05 1.04
C GLU A 29 12.50 8.59 0.13
N GLU A 30 12.37 9.19 -1.06
CA GLU A 30 11.45 8.69 -2.08
C GLU A 30 11.79 7.26 -2.50
N ALA A 31 13.08 6.93 -2.67
CA ALA A 31 13.51 5.58 -3.03
C ALA A 31 13.18 4.56 -1.93
N GLU A 32 13.33 4.95 -0.67
CA GLU A 32 12.94 4.14 0.49
C GLU A 32 11.42 3.96 0.56
N ALA A 33 10.65 5.04 0.42
CA ALA A 33 9.19 4.98 0.40
C ALA A 33 8.66 4.09 -0.74
N LYS A 34 9.27 4.17 -1.94
CA LYS A 34 8.95 3.29 -3.08
C LYS A 34 9.22 1.82 -2.74
N LYS A 35 10.29 1.51 -2.01
CA LYS A 35 10.60 0.14 -1.57
C LYS A 35 9.52 -0.37 -0.61
N VAL A 36 9.16 0.42 0.39
CA VAL A 36 8.10 0.08 1.36
C VAL A 36 6.76 -0.15 0.66
N CYS A 37 6.40 0.66 -0.35
CA CYS A 37 5.17 0.49 -1.12
C CYS A 37 5.10 -0.89 -1.78
N ARG A 38 6.16 -1.30 -2.48
CA ARG A 38 6.22 -2.60 -3.16
C ARG A 38 6.11 -3.76 -2.18
N GLU A 39 6.91 -3.73 -1.12
CA GLU A 39 6.93 -4.79 -0.11
C GLU A 39 5.57 -4.91 0.62
N LEU A 40 4.90 -3.78 0.86
CA LEU A 40 3.56 -3.76 1.43
C LEU A 40 2.54 -4.40 0.48
N LEU A 41 2.49 -3.99 -0.80
CA LEU A 41 1.56 -4.56 -1.78
C LEU A 41 1.78 -6.06 -1.97
N ASP A 42 3.04 -6.48 -2.15
CA ASP A 42 3.38 -7.90 -2.31
C ASP A 42 2.89 -8.73 -1.12
N THR A 43 3.10 -8.23 0.10
CA THR A 43 2.66 -8.91 1.33
C THR A 43 1.14 -8.93 1.45
N LEU A 44 0.47 -7.81 1.17
CA LEU A 44 -0.98 -7.74 1.21
C LEU A 44 -1.61 -8.73 0.22
N LYS A 45 -1.18 -8.72 -1.04
CA LYS A 45 -1.74 -9.59 -2.08
C LYS A 45 -1.49 -11.07 -1.80
N ARG A 46 -0.28 -11.41 -1.36
CA ARG A 46 0.11 -12.80 -1.09
C ARG A 46 -0.60 -13.38 0.13
N GLU A 47 -0.77 -12.59 1.19
CA GLU A 47 -1.13 -13.13 2.51
C GLU A 47 -2.45 -12.63 3.07
N LYS A 48 -2.89 -11.42 2.73
CA LYS A 48 -3.99 -10.73 3.42
C LYS A 48 -5.23 -10.55 2.55
N LEU A 49 -5.05 -10.23 1.28
CA LEU A 49 -6.11 -9.97 0.29
C LEU A 49 -6.56 -11.26 -0.40
N ILE A 50 -6.74 -12.31 0.40
CA ILE A 50 -7.24 -13.61 -0.03
C ILE A 50 -8.78 -13.61 -0.09
N LEU A 51 -9.40 -14.75 -0.37
CA LEU A 51 -10.86 -14.87 -0.53
C LEU A 51 -11.63 -14.31 0.69
N ASP A 52 -12.65 -13.50 0.42
CA ASP A 52 -13.59 -12.89 1.38
C ASP A 52 -12.94 -12.10 2.52
N TRP A 53 -11.73 -11.56 2.31
CA TRP A 53 -11.00 -10.86 3.37
C TRP A 53 -11.77 -9.66 3.94
N ARG A 54 -12.62 -9.00 3.13
CA ARG A 54 -13.43 -7.85 3.55
C ARG A 54 -14.56 -8.22 4.51
N GLU A 55 -15.07 -9.43 4.39
CA GLU A 55 -16.21 -9.90 5.19
C GLU A 55 -15.75 -10.27 6.61
N LYS A 56 -14.55 -10.86 6.71
CA LYS A 56 -14.00 -11.38 7.97
C LYS A 56 -13.31 -10.29 8.77
N GLN A 57 -13.81 -10.00 9.98
CA GLN A 57 -13.22 -8.99 10.88
C GLN A 57 -11.73 -9.26 11.18
N GLN A 58 -11.35 -10.51 11.41
CA GLN A 58 -9.96 -10.89 11.67
C GLN A 58 -9.05 -10.63 10.45
N ALA A 59 -9.54 -10.87 9.23
CA ALA A 59 -8.78 -10.62 8.01
C ALA A 59 -8.57 -9.11 7.81
N ARG A 60 -9.62 -8.29 8.01
CA ARG A 60 -9.51 -6.83 8.01
C ARG A 60 -8.49 -6.32 9.05
N ALA A 61 -8.54 -6.85 10.28
CA ALA A 61 -7.55 -6.51 11.31
C ALA A 61 -6.13 -6.88 10.89
N GLY A 62 -5.95 -8.03 10.21
CA GLY A 62 -4.68 -8.44 9.62
C GLY A 62 -4.16 -7.47 8.57
N VAL A 63 -5.02 -7.00 7.65
CA VAL A 63 -4.67 -5.97 6.65
C VAL A 63 -4.24 -4.67 7.34
N ILE A 64 -5.03 -4.16 8.29
CA ILE A 64 -4.71 -2.93 9.03
C ILE A 64 -3.36 -3.05 9.73
N GLN A 65 -3.11 -4.18 10.40
CA GLN A 65 -1.87 -4.43 11.11
C GLN A 65 -0.67 -4.52 10.15
N THR A 66 -0.82 -5.20 9.01
CA THR A 66 0.24 -5.27 7.99
C THR A 66 0.59 -3.89 7.45
N ILE A 67 -0.39 -3.06 7.10
CA ILE A 67 -0.15 -1.67 6.69
C ILE A 67 0.59 -0.92 7.79
N LYS A 68 0.09 -0.95 9.03
CA LYS A 68 0.71 -0.26 10.17
C LYS A 68 2.17 -0.65 10.39
N LEU A 69 2.50 -1.94 10.27
CA LEU A 69 3.87 -2.43 10.44
C LEU A 69 4.76 -1.97 9.29
N SER A 70 4.31 -2.04 8.04
CA SER A 70 5.07 -1.57 6.89
C SER A 70 5.36 -0.07 6.96
N LEU A 71 4.39 0.76 7.36
CA LEU A 71 4.59 2.21 7.47
C LEU A 71 5.60 2.60 8.56
N ARG A 72 5.96 1.71 9.49
CA ARG A 72 7.04 1.99 10.45
C ARG A 72 8.42 2.04 9.81
N MET A 73 8.58 1.41 8.64
CA MET A 73 9.81 1.38 7.86
C MET A 73 9.97 2.62 6.96
N LEU A 74 9.03 3.56 7.01
CA LEU A 74 9.13 4.80 6.25
C LEU A 74 10.16 5.77 6.84
N PRO A 75 10.77 6.62 6.00
CA PRO A 75 11.81 7.54 6.41
C PRO A 75 11.34 8.60 7.43
N PRO A 76 12.27 9.31 8.09
CA PRO A 76 11.96 10.28 9.14
C PRO A 76 10.88 11.34 8.86
N PRO A 77 10.70 11.87 7.62
CA PRO A 77 9.65 12.87 7.35
C PRO A 77 8.22 12.36 7.61
N PHE A 78 8.03 11.04 7.65
CA PHE A 78 6.78 10.43 8.10
C PHE A 78 6.73 10.45 9.63
N THR A 79 6.28 11.58 10.18
CA THR A 79 5.98 11.69 11.62
C THR A 79 4.89 10.71 12.03
N ARG A 80 4.66 10.54 13.34
CA ARG A 80 3.61 9.64 13.84
C ARG A 80 2.24 10.00 13.27
N ASP A 81 1.87 11.26 13.34
CA ASP A 81 0.54 11.73 12.92
C ASP A 81 0.36 11.60 11.40
N VAL A 82 1.42 11.85 10.62
CA VAL A 82 1.44 11.59 9.17
C VAL A 82 1.26 10.09 8.89
N ARG A 83 1.95 9.20 9.60
CA ARG A 83 1.79 7.75 9.43
C ARG A 83 0.37 7.29 9.75
N GLU A 84 -0.25 7.84 10.79
CA GLU A 84 -1.63 7.50 11.16
C GLU A 84 -2.63 7.93 10.07
N GLU A 85 -2.50 9.14 9.53
CA GLU A 85 -3.27 9.60 8.38
C GLU A 85 -3.05 8.71 7.16
N LYS A 86 -1.79 8.42 6.82
CA LYS A 86 -1.44 7.57 5.68
C LYS A 86 -1.93 6.14 5.84
N GLN A 87 -1.88 5.59 7.06
CA GLN A 87 -2.41 4.26 7.37
C GLN A 87 -3.91 4.19 7.07
N ALA A 88 -4.68 5.18 7.52
CA ALA A 88 -6.13 5.23 7.30
C ALA A 88 -6.46 5.31 5.81
N ARG A 89 -5.77 6.19 5.06
CA ARG A 89 -5.97 6.35 3.61
C ARG A 89 -5.54 5.13 2.81
N ALA A 90 -4.41 4.52 3.16
CA ALA A 90 -3.95 3.29 2.52
C ALA A 90 -4.93 2.14 2.76
N TYR A 91 -5.46 2.00 3.97
CA TYR A 91 -6.46 0.98 4.26
C TYR A 91 -7.76 1.22 3.48
N ALA A 92 -8.28 2.45 3.45
CA ALA A 92 -9.47 2.79 2.68
C ALA A 92 -9.28 2.45 1.19
N HIS A 93 -8.15 2.86 0.62
CA HIS A 93 -7.80 2.52 -0.76
C HIS A 93 -7.79 1.01 -1.02
N VAL A 94 -7.12 0.24 -0.16
CA VAL A 94 -7.06 -1.22 -0.27
C VAL A 94 -8.47 -1.85 -0.17
N TYR A 95 -9.31 -1.36 0.74
CA TYR A 95 -10.67 -1.86 0.91
C TYR A 95 -11.55 -1.62 -0.33
N ASP A 96 -11.41 -0.44 -0.95
CA ASP A 96 -12.21 -0.03 -2.10
C ASP A 96 -11.74 -0.68 -3.42
N HIS A 97 -10.44 -0.99 -3.54
CA HIS A 97 -9.82 -1.36 -4.81
C HIS A 97 -9.45 -2.85 -4.93
N TYR A 98 -9.53 -3.62 -3.84
CA TYR A 98 -9.16 -5.05 -3.82
C TYR A 98 -10.28 -5.91 -3.26
N PHE A 99 -10.75 -6.84 -4.09
CA PHE A 99 -11.93 -7.64 -3.81
C PHE A 99 -11.59 -9.01 -3.21
N GLY A 100 -10.34 -9.45 -3.38
CA GLY A 100 -9.83 -10.74 -2.90
C GLY A 100 -9.54 -11.70 -4.05
N ALA A 101 -8.85 -12.80 -3.76
CA ALA A 101 -8.52 -13.84 -4.75
C ALA A 101 -7.83 -13.30 -6.02
N GLY A 102 -6.97 -12.29 -5.85
CA GLY A 102 -6.27 -11.63 -6.95
C GLY A 102 -7.06 -10.55 -7.67
N GLN A 103 -8.38 -10.44 -7.47
CA GLN A 103 -9.22 -9.42 -8.11
C GLN A 103 -8.96 -8.03 -7.52
N SER A 104 -8.63 -7.08 -8.39
CA SER A 104 -8.51 -5.66 -8.08
C SER A 104 -8.87 -4.83 -9.30
N VAL A 105 -9.14 -3.53 -9.11
CA VAL A 105 -9.39 -2.62 -10.24
C VAL A 105 -8.18 -2.39 -11.13
N TYR A 106 -7.00 -2.87 -10.72
CA TYR A 106 -5.74 -2.78 -11.46
C TYR A 106 -5.51 -3.98 -12.38
N GLN A 107 -6.37 -5.00 -12.35
CA GLN A 107 -6.32 -6.04 -13.36
C GLN A 107 -6.83 -5.45 -14.68
N PRO A 108 -6.06 -5.55 -15.78
CA PRO A 108 -6.62 -5.26 -17.09
C PRO A 108 -7.79 -6.22 -17.30
N SER A 109 -8.97 -5.69 -17.58
CA SER A 109 -10.09 -6.50 -18.05
C SER A 109 -9.56 -7.39 -19.15
N ALA A 110 -9.55 -8.71 -18.92
CA ALA A 110 -9.34 -9.66 -19.99
C ALA A 110 -10.53 -9.45 -20.95
N VAL A 111 -10.33 -8.59 -21.94
CA VAL A 111 -11.20 -8.49 -23.10
C VAL A 111 -11.04 -9.82 -23.83
N GLY A 112 -12.05 -10.67 -23.64
CA GLY A 112 -12.26 -11.86 -24.48
C GLY A 112 -12.68 -11.46 -25.89
#